data_AF-A0A6B3GZB7-F1
#
_entry.id   AF-A0A6B3GZB7-F1
#
_cell.length_a   1.000
_cell.length_b   1.000
_cell.length_c   1.000
_cell.angle_alpha   90.00
_cell.angle_beta   90.00
_cell.angle_gamma   90.00
#
_symmetry.space_group_name_H-M   'P 1'
#
loop_
_entity.id
_entity.type
_entity.pdbx_description
1 polymer ?
#
loop_
_entity_poly.entity_id
_entity_poly.type
_entity_poly.pdbx_seq_one_letter_code
_entity_poly.pdbx_strand_id
1 'polypeptide(L)'
;MSTGGCLAIPGGAAESGTRPVEAGCDGGAAQRWVLLEPYPGDRARTQVRNEATGLCLTRSGGTQDHAPVEQHACDAARQTQLWNLWTDTAKGEMALRDADGARYLGLVEWARADQGEDHAPAIGTTRYYYGSASMRLRFDPALLTR
;
A
#
# COMPACT_ATOMS: atom_id res chain seq x y z
N MET A 1 1.98 -13.24 11.07
CA MET A 1 0.50 -13.09 11.04
C MET A 1 0.18 -11.76 10.35
N SER A 2 -0.94 -11.61 9.64
CA SER A 2 -1.41 -10.26 9.30
C SER A 2 -1.90 -9.62 10.61
N THR A 3 -1.48 -8.39 10.89
CA THR A 3 -1.80 -7.65 12.13
C THR A 3 -3.30 -7.45 12.34
N GLY A 4 -4.11 -7.58 11.29
CA GLY A 4 -5.53 -7.27 11.31
C GLY A 4 -5.82 -5.76 11.21
N GLY A 5 -4.78 -4.92 11.13
CA GLY A 5 -4.91 -3.50 10.90
C GLY A 5 -5.20 -3.16 9.44
N CYS A 6 -5.65 -1.93 9.21
CA CYS A 6 -5.97 -1.37 7.91
C CYS A 6 -4.99 -0.27 7.52
N LEU A 7 -4.62 -0.23 6.24
CA LEU A 7 -3.87 0.88 5.66
C LEU A 7 -4.78 2.11 5.59
N ALA A 8 -4.38 3.20 6.25
CA ALA A 8 -5.18 4.41 6.39
C ALA A 8 -4.36 5.67 6.11
N ILE A 9 -5.01 6.73 5.62
CA ILE A 9 -4.50 8.09 5.77
C ILE A 9 -4.96 8.63 7.13
N PRO A 10 -4.07 9.05 8.04
CA PRO A 10 -4.44 9.59 9.35
C PRO A 10 -5.49 10.71 9.22
N GLY A 11 -6.65 10.53 9.85
CA GLY A 11 -7.75 11.50 9.83
C GLY A 11 -8.36 11.78 8.45
N GLY A 12 -7.99 11.04 7.40
CA GLY A 12 -8.38 11.37 6.02
C GLY A 12 -7.85 12.74 5.55
N ALA A 13 -6.72 13.17 6.11
CA ALA A 13 -6.13 14.48 5.87
C ALA A 13 -5.67 14.59 4.41
N ALA A 14 -6.09 15.62 3.66
CA ALA A 14 -5.89 15.73 2.21
C ALA A 14 -4.63 16.54 1.82
N GLU A 15 -3.64 16.59 2.71
CA GLU A 15 -2.38 17.28 2.48
C GLU A 15 -1.38 16.35 1.77
N SER A 16 -0.75 16.88 0.71
CA SER A 16 0.40 16.25 0.06
C SER A 16 1.55 16.05 1.04
N GLY A 17 2.22 14.91 0.95
CA GLY A 17 3.28 14.53 1.89
C GLY A 17 2.78 13.80 3.14
N THR A 18 1.46 13.69 3.35
CA THR A 18 0.93 12.88 4.46
C THR A 18 1.27 11.42 4.27
N ARG A 19 1.77 10.79 5.33
CA ARG A 19 2.17 9.38 5.34
C ARG A 19 0.97 8.49 5.69
N PRO A 20 0.75 7.39 4.96
CA PRO A 20 -0.19 6.38 5.41
C PRO A 20 0.34 5.68 6.65
N VAL A 21 -0.58 5.15 7.46
CA VAL A 21 -0.29 4.40 8.68
C VAL A 21 -1.14 3.13 8.71
N GLU A 22 -0.75 2.19 9.54
CA GLU A 22 -1.68 1.20 10.05
C GLU A 22 -2.61 1.83 11.09
N ALA A 23 -3.89 1.49 11.02
CA ALA A 23 -4.90 1.86 12.00
C ALA A 23 -5.87 0.70 12.24
N GLY A 24 -6.64 0.77 13.32
CA GLY A 24 -7.78 -0.13 13.52
C GLY A 24 -8.78 0.02 12.37
N CYS A 25 -9.28 -1.10 11.84
CA CYS A 25 -10.21 -1.09 10.71
C CYS A 25 -11.59 -0.54 11.11
N ASP A 26 -12.02 0.54 10.45
CA ASP A 26 -13.34 1.16 10.61
C ASP A 26 -14.16 1.19 9.30
N GLY A 27 -13.53 0.84 8.16
CA GLY A 27 -14.16 0.84 6.84
C GLY A 27 -14.43 2.24 6.25
N GLY A 28 -13.97 3.30 6.93
CA GLY A 28 -14.10 4.68 6.52
C GLY A 28 -13.37 4.98 5.21
N ALA A 29 -13.72 6.10 4.57
CA ALA A 29 -13.10 6.51 3.30
C ALA A 29 -11.58 6.66 3.38
N ALA A 30 -11.02 6.97 4.56
CA ALA A 30 -9.58 7.06 4.77
C ALA A 30 -8.87 5.70 4.66
N GLN A 31 -9.60 4.58 4.76
CA GLN A 31 -9.11 3.21 4.66
C GLN A 31 -9.49 2.53 3.34
N ARG A 32 -10.28 3.22 2.50
CA ARG A 32 -10.72 2.71 1.20
C ARG A 32 -9.81 3.25 0.10
N TRP A 33 -9.38 2.34 -0.77
CA TRP A 33 -8.39 2.59 -1.79
C TRP A 33 -8.94 2.21 -3.16
N VAL A 34 -8.88 3.16 -4.08
CA VAL A 34 -9.30 2.98 -5.47
C VAL A 34 -8.08 2.67 -6.32
N LEU A 35 -8.11 1.52 -6.98
CA LEU A 35 -7.13 1.16 -8.00
C LEU A 35 -7.50 1.85 -9.31
N LEU A 36 -6.62 2.73 -9.78
CA LEU A 36 -6.76 3.40 -11.07
C LEU A 36 -5.83 2.71 -12.07
N GLU A 37 -6.36 2.46 -13.27
CA GLU A 37 -5.65 1.86 -14.39
C GLU A 37 -5.41 2.92 -15.49
N PRO A 38 -4.47 3.87 -15.29
CA PRO A 38 -4.15 4.87 -16.32
C PRO A 38 -3.56 4.23 -17.59
N TYR A 39 -3.06 3.00 -17.47
CA TYR A 39 -2.61 2.16 -18.57
C TYR A 39 -3.49 0.89 -18.60
N PRO A 40 -4.53 0.84 -19.44
CA PRO A 40 -5.52 -0.24 -19.42
C PRO A 40 -4.89 -1.64 -19.54
N GLY A 41 -5.29 -2.54 -18.63
CA GLY A 41 -4.81 -3.93 -18.60
C GLY A 41 -3.39 -4.12 -18.05
N ASP A 42 -2.66 -3.05 -17.73
CA ASP A 42 -1.32 -3.14 -17.19
C ASP A 42 -1.29 -2.94 -15.66
N ARG A 43 -1.45 -4.06 -14.94
CA ARG A 43 -1.38 -4.09 -13.48
C ARG A 43 0.01 -3.76 -12.91
N ALA A 44 1.06 -3.75 -13.75
CA ALA A 44 2.38 -3.27 -13.33
C ALA A 44 2.44 -1.73 -13.22
N ARG A 45 1.44 -1.02 -13.75
CA ARG A 45 1.34 0.45 -13.76
C ARG A 45 0.01 0.94 -13.19
N THR A 46 -0.34 0.46 -12.01
CA THR A 46 -1.55 0.83 -11.26
C THR A 46 -1.28 2.05 -10.38
N GLN A 47 -2.18 3.04 -10.35
CA GLN A 47 -2.16 4.08 -9.30
C GLN A 47 -3.11 3.69 -8.18
N VAL A 48 -2.75 4.00 -6.93
CA VAL A 48 -3.55 3.67 -5.75
C VAL A 48 -3.99 4.97 -5.09
N ARG A 49 -5.27 5.31 -5.24
CA ARG A 49 -5.85 6.58 -4.75
C ARG A 49 -6.66 6.35 -3.48
N ASN A 50 -6.46 7.17 -2.46
CA ASN A 50 -7.30 7.13 -1.27
C ASN A 50 -8.68 7.72 -1.56
N GLU A 51 -9.75 7.10 -1.05
CA GLU A 51 -11.12 7.57 -1.29
C GLU A 51 -11.43 8.89 -0.55
N ALA A 52 -10.93 9.08 0.67
CA ALA A 52 -11.18 10.31 1.43
C ALA A 52 -10.46 11.53 0.85
N THR A 53 -9.22 11.35 0.40
CA THR A 53 -8.35 12.48 0.01
C THR A 53 -8.33 12.74 -1.49
N GLY A 54 -8.62 11.72 -2.31
CA GLY A 54 -8.42 11.78 -3.75
C GLY A 54 -6.95 11.81 -4.18
N LEU A 55 -5.99 11.64 -3.25
CA LEU A 55 -4.56 11.63 -3.52
C LEU A 55 -4.02 10.21 -3.70
N CYS A 56 -2.92 10.09 -4.45
CA CYS A 56 -2.31 8.83 -4.82
C CYS A 56 -1.10 8.48 -3.94
N LEU A 57 -0.99 7.22 -3.55
CA LEU A 57 0.19 6.68 -2.88
C LEU A 57 1.42 6.83 -3.78
N THR A 58 2.44 7.45 -3.22
CA THR A 58 3.68 7.82 -3.87
C THR A 58 4.83 7.28 -3.03
N ARG A 59 5.61 6.35 -3.57
CA ARG A 59 6.88 5.97 -2.96
C ARG A 59 7.91 7.08 -3.14
N SER A 60 8.86 7.18 -2.23
CA SER A 60 10.01 8.09 -2.38
C SER A 60 10.92 7.72 -3.56
N GLY A 61 10.91 6.45 -3.99
CA GLY A 61 11.83 5.90 -4.98
C GLY A 61 13.17 5.45 -4.40
N GLY A 62 13.37 5.60 -3.08
CA GLY A 62 14.54 5.09 -2.38
C GLY A 62 14.65 3.58 -2.46
N THR A 63 15.89 3.09 -2.52
CA THR A 63 16.19 1.65 -2.61
C THR A 63 16.50 1.00 -1.26
N GLN A 64 16.68 1.81 -0.22
CA GLN A 64 16.86 1.38 1.15
C GLN A 64 15.59 0.76 1.74
N ASP A 65 15.75 -0.09 2.75
CA ASP A 65 14.60 -0.59 3.52
C ASP A 65 13.93 0.56 4.27
N HIS A 66 12.62 0.41 4.45
CA HIS A 66 11.76 1.41 5.10
C HIS A 66 11.71 2.75 4.35
N ALA A 67 12.00 2.74 3.05
CA ALA A 67 11.94 3.95 2.25
C ALA A 67 10.53 4.56 2.32
N PRO A 68 10.42 5.88 2.52
CA PRO A 68 9.16 6.53 2.86
C PRO A 68 8.11 6.43 1.75
N VAL A 69 6.85 6.34 2.16
CA VAL A 69 5.65 6.45 1.31
C VAL A 69 4.77 7.58 1.81
N GLU A 70 4.19 8.34 0.89
CA GLU A 70 3.35 9.51 1.14
C GLU A 70 2.22 9.57 0.11
N GLN A 71 1.20 10.39 0.33
CA GLN A 71 0.23 10.72 -0.71
C GLN A 71 0.57 12.05 -1.39
N HIS A 72 0.30 12.13 -2.70
CA HIS A 72 0.44 13.35 -3.50
C HIS A 72 -0.66 13.40 -4.55
N ALA A 73 -0.85 14.54 -5.22
CA ALA A 73 -1.74 14.63 -6.36
C ALA A 73 -1.42 13.53 -7.38
N CYS A 74 -2.46 12.88 -7.91
CA CYS A 74 -2.30 11.78 -8.85
C CYS A 74 -1.72 12.29 -10.19
N ASP A 75 -0.60 11.71 -10.59
CA ASP A 75 0.14 11.98 -11.82
C ASP A 75 0.63 10.65 -12.40
N ALA A 76 -0.01 10.19 -13.48
CA ALA A 76 0.31 8.92 -14.12
C ALA A 76 1.68 8.92 -14.83
N ALA A 77 2.28 10.08 -15.10
CA ALA A 77 3.63 10.18 -15.64
C ALA A 77 4.71 9.94 -14.56
N ARG A 78 4.36 10.14 -13.28
CA ARG A 78 5.27 9.96 -12.15
C ARG A 78 5.44 8.47 -11.83
N GLN A 79 6.60 7.92 -12.21
CA GLN A 79 6.92 6.49 -12.01
C GLN A 79 6.81 6.03 -10.55
N THR A 80 7.04 6.91 -9.58
CA THR A 80 6.90 6.58 -8.16
C THR A 80 5.44 6.51 -7.65
N GLN A 81 4.46 6.78 -8.51
CA GLN A 81 3.04 6.55 -8.24
C GLN A 81 2.49 5.32 -8.97
N LEU A 82 3.30 4.66 -9.82
CA LEU A 82 2.92 3.46 -10.53
C LEU A 82 3.37 2.23 -9.75
N TRP A 83 2.42 1.47 -9.24
CA TRP A 83 2.63 0.27 -8.44
C TRP A 83 2.40 -0.97 -9.27
N ASN A 84 3.27 -1.96 -9.06
CA ASN A 84 3.07 -3.29 -9.57
C ASN A 84 2.19 -4.10 -8.62
N LEU A 85 0.92 -4.26 -9.01
CA LEU A 85 -0.08 -4.98 -8.24
C LEU A 85 0.08 -6.49 -8.44
N TRP A 86 0.39 -7.19 -7.35
CA TRP A 86 0.31 -8.65 -7.27
C TRP A 86 -0.90 -9.06 -6.46
N THR A 87 -1.56 -10.15 -6.85
CA THR A 87 -2.78 -10.64 -6.21
C THR A 87 -2.77 -12.16 -6.12
N ASP A 88 -3.11 -12.70 -4.95
CA ASP A 88 -3.51 -14.09 -4.73
C ASP A 88 -5.00 -14.09 -4.41
N THR A 89 -5.84 -14.30 -5.42
CA THR A 89 -7.30 -14.28 -5.30
C THR A 89 -7.85 -15.43 -4.46
N ALA A 90 -7.13 -16.55 -4.39
CA ALA A 90 -7.52 -17.68 -3.54
C ALA A 90 -7.36 -17.34 -2.05
N LYS A 91 -6.38 -16.50 -1.72
CA LYS A 91 -6.15 -16.02 -0.34
C LYS A 91 -6.77 -14.66 -0.04
N GLY A 92 -7.27 -13.92 -1.03
CA GLY A 92 -7.73 -12.54 -0.85
C GLY A 92 -6.58 -11.64 -0.40
N GLU A 93 -5.39 -11.84 -0.95
CA GLU A 93 -4.18 -11.08 -0.62
C GLU A 93 -3.65 -10.33 -1.83
N MET A 94 -3.17 -9.12 -1.60
CA MET A 94 -2.48 -8.34 -2.62
C MET A 94 -1.19 -7.75 -2.08
N ALA A 95 -0.29 -7.37 -2.99
CA ALA A 95 0.88 -6.58 -2.68
C ALA A 95 1.01 -5.44 -3.69
N LEU A 96 1.44 -4.28 -3.19
CA LEU A 96 1.82 -3.12 -3.99
C LEU A 96 3.33 -3.06 -4.01
N ARG A 97 3.92 -3.17 -5.20
CA ARG A 97 5.36 -3.28 -5.36
C ARG A 97 5.93 -2.15 -6.19
N ASP A 98 7.23 -1.89 -6.05
CA ASP A 98 7.96 -1.10 -7.02
C ASP A 98 8.01 -1.80 -8.39
N ALA A 99 8.51 -1.09 -9.41
CA ALA A 99 8.41 -1.52 -10.80
C ALA A 99 9.13 -2.85 -11.08
N ASP A 100 10.27 -3.10 -10.43
CA ASP A 100 11.03 -4.35 -10.54
C ASP A 100 10.49 -5.48 -9.64
N GLY A 101 9.52 -5.17 -8.77
CA GLY A 101 8.91 -6.11 -7.84
C GLY A 101 9.81 -6.48 -6.66
N ALA A 102 10.91 -5.77 -6.43
CA ALA A 102 11.85 -6.07 -5.35
C ALA A 102 11.37 -5.57 -3.99
N ARG A 103 10.62 -4.44 -3.95
CA ARG A 103 10.15 -3.80 -2.73
C ARG A 103 8.65 -3.75 -2.66
N TYR A 104 8.15 -3.97 -1.45
CA TYR A 104 6.75 -4.11 -1.15
C TYR A 104 6.36 -2.97 -0.21
N LEU A 105 5.18 -2.41 -0.45
CA LEU A 105 4.50 -1.58 0.54
C LEU A 105 4.14 -2.44 1.76
N GLY A 106 4.49 -1.98 2.95
CA GLY A 106 4.11 -2.67 4.18
C GLY A 106 4.58 -1.93 5.42
N LEU A 107 4.43 -2.59 6.57
CA LEU A 107 4.87 -2.07 7.85
C LEU A 107 6.39 -1.92 7.89
N VAL A 108 6.87 -0.80 8.43
CA VAL A 108 8.29 -0.57 8.68
C VAL A 108 8.81 -1.58 9.70
N GLU A 109 8.08 -1.80 10.80
CA GLU A 109 8.44 -2.75 11.85
C GLU A 109 7.82 -4.15 11.60
N TRP A 110 7.85 -4.61 10.35
CA TRP A 110 7.23 -5.85 9.89
C TRP A 110 7.62 -7.10 10.68
N ALA A 111 8.86 -7.19 11.18
CA ALA A 111 9.33 -8.38 11.90
C ALA A 111 8.62 -8.51 13.26
N ARG A 112 8.47 -7.38 13.97
CA ARG A 112 7.71 -7.30 15.24
C ARG A 112 6.24 -7.58 14.99
N ALA A 113 5.68 -6.94 13.96
CA ALA A 113 4.28 -7.14 13.56
C ALA A 113 3.96 -8.60 13.22
N ASP A 114 4.84 -9.28 12.48
CA ASP A 114 4.67 -10.69 12.13
C ASP A 114 4.67 -11.63 13.34
N GLN A 115 5.40 -11.24 14.39
CA GLN A 115 5.49 -11.94 15.69
C GLN A 115 4.36 -11.56 16.66
N GLY A 116 3.50 -10.58 16.30
CA GLY A 116 2.45 -10.08 17.18
C GLY A 116 2.97 -9.23 18.34
N GLU A 117 4.18 -8.69 18.23
CA GLU A 117 4.72 -7.76 19.20
C GLU A 117 4.24 -6.32 18.95
N ASP A 118 4.31 -5.47 19.98
CA ASP A 118 4.10 -4.03 19.84
C ASP A 118 5.06 -3.45 18.80
N HIS A 119 4.53 -2.57 17.94
CA HIS A 119 5.25 -1.96 16.85
C HIS A 119 4.66 -0.60 16.46
N ALA A 120 5.47 0.22 15.80
CA ALA A 120 5.01 1.49 15.23
C ALA A 120 4.14 1.27 13.98
N PRO A 121 3.09 2.08 13.77
CA PRO A 121 2.15 1.91 12.65
C PRO A 121 2.70 2.44 11.31
N ALA A 122 4.00 2.72 11.22
CA ALA A 122 4.59 3.40 10.08
C ALA A 122 4.60 2.48 8.84
N ILE A 123 4.25 3.04 7.69
CA ILE A 123 4.24 2.35 6.40
C ILE A 123 5.37 2.87 5.51
N GLY A 124 6.04 1.96 4.82
CA GLY A 124 7.11 2.26 3.88
C GLY A 124 7.22 1.21 2.78
N THR A 125 8.32 1.27 2.04
CA THR A 125 8.71 0.20 1.11
C THR A 125 9.98 -0.49 1.57
N THR A 126 9.96 -1.81 1.59
CA THR A 126 11.06 -2.67 2.07
C THR A 126 11.20 -3.86 1.14
N ARG A 127 12.39 -4.45 1.05
CA ARG A 127 12.55 -5.70 0.29
C ARG A 127 11.68 -6.82 0.86
N TYR A 128 11.21 -7.73 0.01
CA TYR A 128 10.37 -8.85 0.47
C TYR A 128 11.17 -9.92 1.21
N TYR A 129 11.35 -9.72 2.50
CA TYR A 129 12.04 -10.67 3.36
C TYR A 129 11.08 -11.76 3.87
N TYR A 130 11.56 -13.00 3.82
CA TYR A 130 10.98 -14.18 4.50
C TYR A 130 9.49 -14.46 4.27
N GLY A 131 8.88 -13.94 3.21
CA GLY A 131 7.46 -14.17 2.95
C GLY A 131 6.51 -13.41 3.90
N SER A 132 6.98 -12.32 4.51
CA SER A 132 6.28 -11.57 5.56
C SER A 132 4.81 -11.27 5.21
N ALA A 133 3.90 -11.52 6.16
CA ALA A 133 2.49 -11.19 6.02
C ALA A 133 2.26 -9.68 6.16
N SER A 134 3.12 -8.99 6.91
CA SER A 134 3.12 -7.54 7.11
C SER A 134 3.51 -6.72 5.87
N MET A 135 3.89 -7.40 4.78
CA MET A 135 4.14 -6.84 3.44
C MET A 135 3.03 -7.14 2.43
N ARG A 136 1.88 -7.65 2.91
CA ARG A 136 0.70 -7.97 2.12
C ARG A 136 -0.52 -7.30 2.72
N LEU A 137 -1.47 -6.96 1.84
CA LEU A 137 -2.76 -6.39 2.20
C LEU A 137 -3.85 -7.41 1.93
N ARG A 138 -4.88 -7.44 2.78
CA ARG A 138 -6.11 -8.15 2.45
C ARG A 138 -6.94 -7.30 1.50
N PHE A 139 -7.60 -7.94 0.55
CA PHE A 139 -8.53 -7.28 -0.36
C PHE A 139 -9.67 -8.24 -0.70
N ASP A 140 -10.81 -7.69 -1.13
CA ASP A 140 -11.91 -8.48 -1.66
C ASP A 140 -11.64 -8.86 -3.14
N PRO A 141 -11.47 -10.15 -3.47
CA PRO A 141 -11.24 -10.61 -4.84
C PRO A 141 -12.32 -10.19 -5.84
N ALA A 142 -13.57 -10.00 -5.39
CA ALA A 142 -14.66 -9.57 -6.24
C ALA A 142 -14.42 -8.20 -6.89
N LEU A 143 -13.55 -7.37 -6.30
CA LEU A 143 -13.17 -6.07 -6.85
C LEU A 143 -12.37 -6.17 -8.16
N LEU A 144 -11.79 -7.34 -8.47
CA LEU A 144 -10.97 -7.56 -9.66
C LEU A 144 -11.71 -8.29 -10.80
N THR A 145 -12.93 -8.78 -10.53
CA THR A 145 -13.80 -9.38 -11.53
C THR A 145 -14.81 -8.33 -11.99
N ARG A 146 -14.48 -7.59 -13.04
CA ARG A 146 -15.43 -6.79 -13.81
C ARG A 146 -15.64 -7.41 -15.18
#